data_AF-A0A354CR36-F1
#
_entry.id   AF-A0A354CR36-F1
#
_cell.length_a   1.000
_cell.length_b   1.000
_cell.length_c   1.000
_cell.angle_alpha   90.00
_cell.angle_beta   90.00
_cell.angle_gamma   90.00
#
_symmetry.space_group_name_H-M   'P 1'
#
loop_
_entity.id
_entity.type
_entity.pdbx_description
1 polymer ?
#
loop_
_entity_poly.entity_id
_entity_poly.type
_entity_poly.pdbx_seq_one_letter_code
_entity_poly.pdbx_strand_id
1 'polypeptide(L)'
;MRKTKIVCTMGPSTADDNVLRELMKAGMNVARQNFSHGDHETHLKTFQQVKRIREELGLPVASLLDTKGPEVRVKQFKDGKAELKDGQIFTLTTREVEGTSEEVSITYKNLAKDIDIGTKILADDGLIEMKVIEIDTKPEGDDIRCKIVHGGFLSNNKSCNFPGAKLSMPYVSERDKSDIIFGCETGFDFIAASFVSCDADILEVRRILEENGGKDIKIIAKIENQEGVDNIDDILRVADGIMVARGDMGVEIPFENIPKLQKMLIERGYNAGKQVITATQMLESMIKNPRPTRAETTDVANAIYDGTSAIMLSGETAAGMYPVEAVKTMALIAETTENNINYSKRFREREVDRGENVTNAISHATVTTALDLNAKAILTVTTTGGTAKLLSKYRPNRPILSCTPNERTWRQLSLSWGVIPIMSKIMDTTDDLFNHAVDCAVKEGHLENGDLVVITAGVPLGISGTTNLMKVHVVGDVLVRGEGVTDKVSTAPLCVARTAEEAVRSFANGDILVIPETDNGLMRILKAAGGIITEKAGKDSHAAVVGLSLDIPVIVGAENATQILKSGTTVTIDAEKGIVSSGG
;
A
#
# COMPACT_ATOMS: atom_id res chain seq x y z
N MET A 1 -3.36 13.85 0.98
CA MET A 1 -2.97 12.61 1.68
C MET A 1 -2.42 11.64 0.66
N ARG A 2 -1.19 11.16 0.87
CA ARG A 2 -0.49 10.27 -0.06
C ARG A 2 -1.23 8.94 -0.27
N LYS A 3 -1.31 8.49 -1.52
CA LYS A 3 -1.94 7.22 -1.91
C LYS A 3 -0.91 6.13 -2.23
N THR A 4 0.13 6.48 -2.98
CA THR A 4 1.25 5.61 -3.34
C THR A 4 2.09 5.30 -2.12
N LYS A 5 2.50 4.04 -2.00
CA LYS A 5 3.23 3.53 -0.84
C LYS A 5 4.74 3.62 -1.04
N ILE A 6 5.50 3.70 0.04
CA ILE A 6 6.96 3.77 -0.02
C ILE A 6 7.56 2.53 0.60
N VAL A 7 8.38 1.82 -0.17
CA VAL A 7 9.21 0.71 0.30
C VAL A 7 10.64 1.23 0.50
N CYS A 8 11.23 1.00 1.67
CA CYS A 8 12.61 1.41 1.94
C CYS A 8 13.45 0.18 2.23
N THR A 9 14.64 0.11 1.62
CA THR A 9 15.59 -0.97 1.92
C THR A 9 16.37 -0.63 3.17
N MET A 10 16.41 -1.57 4.12
CA MET A 10 17.16 -1.46 5.36
C MET A 10 18.63 -1.77 5.13
N GLY A 11 19.51 -1.10 5.86
CA GLY A 11 20.94 -1.31 5.77
C GLY A 11 21.72 -0.48 6.80
N PRO A 12 23.05 -0.34 6.64
CA PRO A 12 23.89 0.39 7.58
C PRO A 12 23.39 1.81 7.90
N SER A 13 22.86 2.54 6.92
CA SER A 13 22.35 3.91 7.12
C SER A 13 21.03 3.97 7.89
N THR A 14 20.34 2.84 8.07
CA THR A 14 19.09 2.74 8.86
C THR A 14 19.26 2.00 10.17
N ALA A 15 20.49 1.64 10.56
CA ALA A 15 20.76 0.89 11.79
C ALA A 15 20.52 1.72 13.06
N ASP A 16 20.52 3.05 12.98
CA ASP A 16 20.18 3.93 14.09
C ASP A 16 18.65 4.03 14.28
N ASP A 17 18.18 3.78 15.51
CA ASP A 17 16.76 3.83 15.87
C ASP A 17 16.10 5.18 15.55
N ASN A 18 16.81 6.30 15.75
CA ASN A 18 16.29 7.64 15.46
C ASN A 18 16.11 7.83 13.96
N VAL A 19 17.05 7.35 13.16
CA VAL A 19 16.91 7.38 11.69
C VAL A 19 15.70 6.55 11.28
N LEU A 20 15.56 5.33 11.79
CA LEU A 20 14.43 4.47 11.45
C LEU A 20 13.08 5.06 11.89
N ARG A 21 12.99 5.70 13.07
CA ARG A 21 11.80 6.46 13.50
C ARG A 21 11.45 7.57 12.50
N GLU A 22 12.45 8.34 12.06
CA GLU A 22 12.23 9.43 11.11
C GLU A 22 11.85 8.92 9.71
N LEU A 23 12.37 7.78 9.27
CA LEU A 23 11.93 7.11 8.04
C LEU A 23 10.45 6.72 8.11
N MET A 24 10.02 6.12 9.22
CA MET A 24 8.62 5.74 9.44
C MET A 24 7.69 6.96 9.43
N LYS A 25 8.05 8.03 10.15
CA LYS A 25 7.28 9.28 10.19
C LYS A 25 7.28 10.04 8.85
N ALA A 26 8.38 10.00 8.10
CA ALA A 26 8.46 10.53 6.74
C ALA A 26 7.60 9.74 5.74
N GLY A 27 7.13 8.55 6.15
CA GLY A 27 6.13 7.77 5.47
C GLY A 27 6.67 6.49 4.83
N MET A 28 7.68 5.85 5.38
CA MET A 28 7.98 4.46 5.02
C MET A 28 6.77 3.57 5.34
N ASN A 29 6.33 2.76 4.38
CA ASN A 29 5.22 1.82 4.54
C ASN A 29 5.68 0.37 4.65
N VAL A 30 6.80 0.02 4.02
CA VAL A 30 7.37 -1.33 4.03
C VAL A 30 8.89 -1.24 4.19
N ALA A 31 9.43 -2.03 5.13
CA ALA A 31 10.86 -2.21 5.34
C ALA A 31 11.33 -3.45 4.59
N ARG A 32 12.08 -3.26 3.50
CA ARG A 32 12.70 -4.31 2.69
C ARG A 32 14.04 -4.72 3.30
N GLN A 33 14.27 -6.01 3.44
CA GLN A 33 15.58 -6.59 3.77
C GLN A 33 16.06 -7.41 2.57
N ASN A 34 17.24 -7.06 2.04
CA ASN A 34 17.82 -7.71 0.87
C ASN A 34 18.73 -8.88 1.31
N PHE A 35 18.30 -10.12 1.07
CA PHE A 35 19.01 -11.32 1.47
C PHE A 35 20.14 -11.73 0.51
N SER A 36 20.38 -10.96 -0.55
CA SER A 36 21.61 -11.07 -1.35
C SER A 36 22.87 -10.79 -0.52
N HIS A 37 22.72 -10.04 0.58
CA HIS A 37 23.77 -9.67 1.52
C HIS A 37 23.38 -9.99 2.96
N GLY A 38 24.37 -10.05 3.86
CA GLY A 38 24.15 -10.35 5.27
C GLY A 38 23.79 -11.80 5.55
N ASP A 39 23.73 -12.13 6.83
CA ASP A 39 23.31 -13.42 7.38
C ASP A 39 21.98 -13.28 8.14
N HIS A 40 21.39 -14.41 8.53
CA HIS A 40 20.13 -14.44 9.26
C HIS A 40 20.20 -13.70 10.61
N GLU A 41 21.36 -13.69 11.27
CA GLU A 41 21.53 -12.97 12.54
C GLU A 41 21.36 -11.45 12.35
N THR A 42 21.98 -10.91 11.30
CA THR A 42 21.88 -9.48 10.95
C THR A 42 20.45 -9.11 10.55
N HIS A 43 19.81 -9.95 9.74
CA HIS A 43 18.41 -9.74 9.32
C HIS A 43 17.43 -9.85 10.50
N LEU A 44 17.68 -10.77 11.45
CA LEU A 44 16.86 -10.88 12.66
C LEU A 44 16.94 -9.63 13.53
N LYS A 45 18.14 -9.09 13.75
CA LYS A 45 18.34 -7.82 14.49
C LYS A 45 17.57 -6.68 13.82
N THR A 46 17.68 -6.57 12.50
CA THR A 46 16.98 -5.55 11.70
C THR A 46 15.46 -5.72 11.80
N PHE A 47 14.95 -6.95 11.71
CA PHE A 47 13.52 -7.23 11.83
C PHE A 47 12.98 -6.84 13.21
N GLN A 48 13.69 -7.22 14.28
CA GLN A 48 13.31 -6.87 15.66
C GLN A 48 13.33 -5.35 15.89
N GLN A 49 14.28 -4.64 15.28
CA GLN A 49 14.33 -3.19 15.31
C GLN A 49 13.09 -2.57 14.65
N VAL A 50 12.76 -2.98 13.43
CA VAL A 50 11.56 -2.52 12.70
C VAL A 50 10.29 -2.83 13.50
N LYS A 51 10.17 -4.04 14.05
CA LYS A 51 9.02 -4.44 14.86
C LYS A 51 8.86 -3.58 16.11
N ARG A 52 9.93 -3.35 16.87
CA ARG A 52 9.88 -2.52 18.08
C ARG A 52 9.47 -1.09 17.77
N ILE A 53 10.05 -0.47 16.73
CA ILE A 53 9.80 0.94 16.42
C ILE A 53 8.41 1.14 15.82
N ARG A 54 7.92 0.21 14.97
CA ARG A 54 6.55 0.33 14.44
C ARG A 54 5.49 0.18 15.54
N GLU A 55 5.74 -0.64 16.56
CA GLU A 55 4.88 -0.78 17.75
C GLU A 55 4.93 0.49 18.62
N GLU A 56 6.12 1.05 18.85
CA GLU A 56 6.30 2.32 19.57
C GLU A 56 5.52 3.48 18.92
N LEU A 57 5.55 3.55 17.58
CA LEU A 57 4.89 4.60 16.81
C LEU A 57 3.41 4.31 16.48
N GLY A 58 2.93 3.09 16.74
CA GLY A 58 1.59 2.65 16.33
C GLY A 58 1.37 2.63 14.82
N LEU A 59 2.42 2.34 14.02
CA LEU A 59 2.37 2.40 12.56
C LEU A 59 2.33 1.00 11.91
N PRO A 60 1.56 0.81 10.83
CA PRO A 60 1.40 -0.48 10.14
C PRO A 60 2.58 -0.86 9.24
N VAL A 61 3.82 -0.63 9.65
CA VAL A 61 4.99 -0.87 8.76
C VAL A 61 5.22 -2.37 8.56
N ALA A 62 5.09 -2.82 7.31
CA ALA A 62 5.30 -4.22 6.95
C ALA A 62 6.80 -4.55 6.77
N SER A 63 7.15 -5.82 6.96
CA SER A 63 8.49 -6.34 6.63
C SER A 63 8.46 -7.17 5.34
N LEU A 64 9.37 -6.89 4.41
CA LEU A 64 9.53 -7.60 3.14
C LEU A 64 10.91 -8.24 3.06
N LEU A 65 10.95 -9.56 2.87
CA LEU A 65 12.17 -10.32 2.61
C LEU A 65 12.37 -10.37 1.09
N ASP A 66 13.50 -9.91 0.58
CA ASP A 66 13.83 -10.00 -0.85
C ASP A 66 14.87 -11.10 -1.06
N THR A 67 14.49 -12.18 -1.76
CA THR A 67 15.34 -13.35 -1.97
C THR A 67 16.49 -13.02 -2.92
N LYS A 68 17.54 -13.82 -2.88
CA LYS A 68 18.69 -13.64 -3.77
C LYS A 68 18.36 -14.13 -5.18
N GLY A 69 17.69 -15.28 -5.26
CA GLY A 69 17.28 -15.91 -6.51
C GLY A 69 18.43 -16.61 -7.26
N PRO A 70 18.08 -17.27 -8.38
CA PRO A 70 19.00 -18.05 -9.18
C PRO A 70 19.88 -17.12 -10.03
N GLU A 71 21.19 -17.11 -9.76
CA GLU A 71 22.15 -16.28 -10.50
C GLU A 71 23.50 -16.98 -10.70
N VAL A 72 24.16 -16.65 -11.81
CA VAL A 72 25.54 -17.07 -12.07
C VAL A 72 26.46 -15.96 -11.62
N ARG A 73 27.55 -16.31 -10.93
CA ARG A 73 28.59 -15.36 -10.53
C ARG A 73 29.97 -15.87 -10.94
N VAL A 74 30.86 -14.94 -11.25
CA VAL A 74 32.30 -15.23 -11.25
C VAL A 74 32.78 -15.44 -9.80
N LYS A 75 33.79 -16.27 -9.61
CA LYS A 75 34.38 -16.51 -8.28
C LYS A 75 35.40 -15.44 -7.93
N GLN A 76 36.50 -15.84 -7.29
CA GLN A 76 37.52 -14.91 -6.82
C GLN A 76 38.63 -14.73 -7.85
N PHE A 77 39.14 -13.51 -7.94
CA PHE A 77 40.35 -13.14 -8.64
C PHE A 77 41.51 -13.00 -7.65
N LYS A 78 42.72 -13.29 -8.12
CA LYS A 78 43.96 -13.24 -7.34
C LYS A 78 44.19 -11.91 -6.60
N ASP A 79 43.90 -10.80 -7.27
CA ASP A 79 44.03 -9.44 -6.71
C ASP A 79 42.66 -8.83 -6.34
N GLY A 80 41.64 -9.67 -6.17
CA GLY A 80 40.25 -9.27 -5.90
C GLY A 80 39.49 -8.70 -7.11
N LYS A 81 40.21 -8.40 -8.20
CA LYS A 81 39.68 -7.97 -9.50
C LYS A 81 40.68 -8.22 -10.64
N ALA A 82 40.19 -8.21 -11.87
CA ALA A 82 41.00 -8.19 -13.08
C ALA A 82 40.52 -7.09 -14.05
N GLU A 83 41.45 -6.49 -14.79
CA GLU A 83 41.12 -5.59 -15.90
C GLU A 83 40.94 -6.41 -17.17
N LEU A 84 39.78 -6.28 -17.81
CA LEU A 84 39.47 -6.94 -19.07
C LEU A 84 39.48 -5.90 -20.19
N LYS A 85 40.23 -6.15 -21.27
CA LYS A 85 40.39 -5.22 -22.40
C LYS A 85 39.54 -5.60 -23.60
N ASP A 86 39.05 -4.59 -24.33
CA ASP A 86 38.29 -4.79 -25.57
C ASP A 86 39.05 -5.69 -26.55
N GLY A 87 38.33 -6.66 -27.13
CA GLY A 87 38.85 -7.61 -28.10
C GLY A 87 39.69 -8.77 -27.54
N GLN A 88 40.07 -8.74 -26.26
CA GLN A 88 40.82 -9.84 -25.64
C GLN A 88 39.96 -11.10 -25.53
N ILE A 89 40.62 -12.25 -25.43
CA ILE A 89 39.96 -13.52 -25.09
C ILE A 89 39.98 -13.69 -23.58
N PHE A 90 38.84 -14.05 -23.01
CA PHE A 90 38.66 -14.32 -21.60
C PHE A 90 37.85 -15.61 -21.43
N THR A 91 38.26 -16.47 -20.51
CA THR A 91 37.65 -17.79 -20.32
C THR A 91 36.83 -17.82 -19.03
N LEU A 92 35.54 -18.12 -19.16
CA LEU A 92 34.72 -18.55 -18.02
C LEU A 92 34.84 -20.06 -17.92
N THR A 93 35.31 -20.57 -16.78
CA THR A 93 35.55 -22.02 -16.60
C THR A 93 34.72 -22.59 -15.45
N THR A 94 34.29 -23.85 -15.61
CA THR A 94 33.64 -24.60 -14.53
C THR A 94 34.66 -25.34 -13.66
N ARG A 95 35.96 -25.28 -13.97
CA ARG A 95 37.03 -25.70 -13.06
C ARG A 95 37.13 -24.78 -11.84
N GLU A 96 37.78 -25.25 -10.78
CA GLU A 96 38.17 -24.41 -9.65
C GLU A 96 39.56 -23.82 -9.90
N VAL A 97 39.60 -22.54 -10.28
CA VAL A 97 40.81 -21.75 -10.54
C VAL A 97 40.66 -20.37 -9.92
N GLU A 98 41.78 -19.80 -9.51
CA GLU A 98 41.81 -18.41 -9.07
C GLU A 98 41.81 -17.49 -10.31
N GLY A 99 40.88 -16.53 -10.33
CA GLY A 99 40.66 -15.66 -11.48
C GLY A 99 41.84 -14.76 -11.79
N THR A 100 42.10 -14.57 -13.08
CA THR A 100 43.11 -13.68 -13.65
C THR A 100 42.48 -12.80 -14.74
N SER A 101 43.29 -12.06 -15.50
CA SER A 101 42.82 -11.36 -16.71
C SER A 101 42.52 -12.31 -17.88
N GLU A 102 42.85 -13.60 -17.77
CA GLU A 102 42.72 -14.60 -18.84
C GLU A 102 41.59 -15.61 -18.59
N GLU A 103 41.39 -16.03 -17.34
CA GLU A 103 40.33 -16.97 -16.97
C GLU A 103 39.77 -16.72 -15.57
N VAL A 104 38.52 -17.12 -15.32
CA VAL A 104 37.92 -17.14 -13.97
C VAL A 104 36.90 -18.27 -13.83
N SER A 105 36.84 -18.86 -12.63
CA SER A 105 35.78 -19.81 -12.29
C SER A 105 34.41 -19.15 -12.21
N ILE A 106 33.37 -19.90 -12.59
CA ILE A 106 31.97 -19.52 -12.37
C ILE A 106 31.28 -20.45 -11.36
N THR A 107 30.19 -19.97 -10.76
CA THR A 107 29.38 -20.73 -9.81
C THR A 107 28.53 -21.81 -10.47
N TYR A 108 28.06 -21.58 -11.70
CA TYR A 108 27.15 -22.50 -12.39
C TYR A 108 27.88 -23.48 -13.30
N LYS A 109 27.93 -24.74 -12.88
CA LYS A 109 28.72 -25.79 -13.55
C LYS A 109 28.10 -26.31 -14.85
N ASN A 110 26.80 -26.12 -15.07
CA ASN A 110 26.12 -26.61 -16.28
C ASN A 110 26.02 -25.55 -17.38
N LEU A 111 26.62 -24.37 -17.21
CA LEU A 111 26.45 -23.24 -18.13
C LEU A 111 26.74 -23.60 -19.59
N ALA A 112 27.78 -24.40 -19.84
CA ALA A 112 28.19 -24.81 -21.19
C ALA A 112 27.12 -25.61 -21.97
N LYS A 113 26.11 -26.17 -21.29
CA LYS A 113 24.99 -26.89 -21.90
C LYS A 113 23.78 -26.00 -22.22
N ASP A 114 23.72 -24.83 -21.57
CA ASP A 114 22.55 -23.95 -21.62
C ASP A 114 22.76 -22.74 -22.54
N ILE A 115 23.97 -22.58 -23.09
CA ILE A 115 24.33 -21.47 -23.97
C ILE A 115 24.98 -21.98 -25.25
N ASP A 116 24.85 -21.19 -26.32
CA ASP A 116 25.43 -21.48 -27.62
C ASP A 116 26.61 -20.54 -27.96
N ILE A 117 27.42 -20.94 -28.95
CA ILE A 117 28.38 -20.02 -29.58
C ILE A 117 27.63 -18.79 -30.12
N GLY A 118 28.15 -17.61 -29.79
CA GLY A 118 27.53 -16.33 -30.13
C GLY A 118 26.64 -15.75 -29.03
N THR A 119 26.37 -16.49 -27.95
CA THR A 119 25.65 -15.98 -26.78
C THR A 119 26.34 -14.75 -26.22
N LYS A 120 25.54 -13.73 -25.90
CA LYS A 120 25.97 -12.52 -25.22
C LYS A 120 25.98 -12.77 -23.72
N ILE A 121 27.07 -12.43 -23.06
CA ILE A 121 27.21 -12.50 -21.60
C ILE A 121 27.52 -11.10 -21.10
N LEU A 122 26.74 -10.68 -20.12
CA LEU A 122 26.88 -9.40 -19.45
C LEU A 122 27.37 -9.66 -18.02
N ALA A 123 28.45 -9.02 -17.62
CA ALA A 123 28.99 -9.17 -16.26
C ALA A 123 29.01 -7.83 -15.53
N ASP A 124 28.87 -7.90 -14.21
CA ASP A 124 28.79 -6.73 -13.31
C ASP A 124 27.68 -5.76 -13.74
N ASP A 125 26.44 -6.27 -13.76
CA ASP A 125 25.21 -5.54 -14.11
C ASP A 125 25.29 -4.87 -15.51
N GLY A 126 25.94 -5.56 -16.45
CA GLY A 126 26.08 -5.11 -17.84
C GLY A 126 27.23 -4.15 -18.11
N LEU A 127 28.08 -3.85 -17.11
CA LEU A 127 29.28 -3.02 -17.32
C LEU A 127 30.29 -3.66 -18.26
N ILE A 128 30.39 -4.99 -18.25
CA ILE A 128 31.28 -5.75 -19.13
C ILE A 128 30.43 -6.59 -20.06
N GLU A 129 30.70 -6.48 -21.35
CA GLU A 129 30.06 -7.29 -22.38
C GLU A 129 31.07 -8.23 -23.02
N MET A 130 30.71 -9.50 -23.10
CA MET A 130 31.49 -10.51 -23.80
C MET A 130 30.59 -11.40 -24.66
N LYS A 131 31.19 -11.97 -25.71
CA LYS A 131 30.49 -12.85 -26.66
C LYS A 131 31.18 -14.20 -26.69
N VAL A 132 30.42 -15.27 -26.51
CA VAL A 132 30.94 -16.64 -26.58
C VAL A 132 31.43 -16.91 -28.00
N ILE A 133 32.67 -17.37 -28.12
CA ILE A 133 33.27 -17.74 -29.40
C ILE A 133 33.57 -19.23 -29.52
N GLU A 134 33.73 -19.92 -28.39
CA GLU A 134 34.03 -21.35 -28.33
C GLU A 134 33.59 -21.93 -26.98
N ILE A 135 33.06 -23.15 -27.01
CA ILE A 135 32.71 -23.94 -25.82
C ILE A 135 33.47 -25.26 -25.92
N ASP A 136 34.32 -25.53 -24.94
CA ASP A 136 35.21 -26.68 -24.89
C ASP A 136 34.91 -27.50 -23.64
N THR A 137 34.16 -28.60 -23.81
CA THR A 137 33.70 -29.45 -22.71
C THR A 137 34.72 -30.55 -22.41
N LYS A 138 35.27 -30.56 -21.20
CA LYS A 138 36.32 -31.52 -20.79
C LYS A 138 35.90 -32.32 -19.56
N PRO A 139 36.46 -33.52 -19.32
CA PRO A 139 36.19 -34.30 -18.12
C PRO A 139 36.42 -33.54 -16.80
N GLU A 140 37.43 -32.66 -16.78
CA GLU A 140 37.81 -31.85 -15.62
C GLU A 140 36.96 -30.57 -15.43
N GLY A 141 36.19 -30.16 -16.44
CA GLY A 141 35.39 -28.94 -16.45
C GLY A 141 35.35 -28.26 -17.82
N ASP A 142 34.31 -27.49 -18.06
CA ASP A 142 34.03 -26.82 -19.33
C ASP A 142 34.72 -25.45 -19.37
N ASP A 143 35.28 -25.09 -20.52
CA ASP A 143 35.85 -23.78 -20.82
C ASP A 143 34.99 -23.05 -21.84
N ILE A 144 34.47 -21.89 -21.46
CA ILE A 144 33.67 -21.01 -22.31
C ILE A 144 34.54 -19.82 -22.67
N ARG A 145 35.14 -19.85 -23.86
CA ARG A 145 36.02 -18.78 -24.33
C ARG A 145 35.15 -17.68 -24.92
N CYS A 146 35.35 -16.47 -24.41
CA CYS A 146 34.59 -15.29 -24.77
C CYS A 146 35.53 -14.24 -25.34
N LYS A 147 35.06 -13.53 -26.37
CA LYS A 147 35.69 -12.29 -26.82
C LYS A 147 35.08 -11.13 -26.06
N ILE A 148 35.90 -10.32 -25.38
CA ILE A 148 35.43 -9.11 -24.73
C ILE A 148 35.02 -8.08 -25.79
N VAL A 149 33.77 -7.63 -25.73
CA VAL A 149 33.21 -6.59 -26.59
C VAL A 149 33.42 -5.22 -25.94
N HIS A 150 33.05 -5.12 -24.66
CA HIS A 150 33.27 -3.94 -23.83
C HIS A 150 33.91 -4.39 -22.52
N GLY A 151 35.14 -3.94 -22.30
CA GLY A 151 35.97 -4.27 -21.15
C GLY A 151 35.80 -3.33 -19.97
N GLY A 152 36.53 -3.62 -18.90
CA GLY A 152 36.45 -2.91 -17.63
C GLY A 152 37.06 -3.73 -16.49
N PHE A 153 36.88 -3.28 -15.25
CA PHE A 153 37.30 -4.06 -14.08
C PHE A 153 36.21 -5.03 -13.66
N LEU A 154 36.51 -6.33 -13.67
CA LEU A 154 35.65 -7.37 -13.11
C LEU A 154 36.19 -7.76 -11.73
N SER A 155 35.35 -7.67 -10.70
CA SER A 155 35.74 -7.99 -9.31
C SER A 155 35.11 -9.28 -8.81
N ASN A 156 35.53 -9.72 -7.62
CA ASN A 156 35.04 -10.96 -7.01
C ASN A 156 33.51 -11.03 -6.92
N ASN A 157 32.96 -12.23 -7.16
CA ASN A 157 31.56 -12.54 -6.94
C ASN A 157 30.58 -11.70 -7.76
N LYS A 158 31.00 -11.07 -8.86
CA LYS A 158 30.09 -10.30 -9.72
C LYS A 158 29.15 -11.21 -10.51
N SER A 159 27.93 -10.73 -10.73
CA SER A 159 26.87 -11.40 -11.50
C SER A 159 27.27 -11.55 -12.95
N CYS A 160 26.79 -12.62 -13.57
CA CYS A 160 26.77 -12.84 -15.00
C CYS A 160 25.34 -13.10 -15.46
N ASN A 161 24.93 -12.36 -16.49
CA ASN A 161 23.62 -12.32 -17.09
C ASN A 161 23.71 -12.82 -18.53
N PHE A 162 22.66 -13.48 -19.00
CA PHE A 162 22.67 -14.20 -20.28
C PHE A 162 21.43 -13.84 -21.10
N PRO A 163 21.37 -12.62 -21.67
CA PRO A 163 20.20 -12.16 -22.41
C PRO A 163 19.77 -13.15 -23.49
N GLY A 164 18.54 -13.65 -23.36
CA GLY A 164 17.92 -14.59 -24.31
C GLY A 164 18.31 -16.06 -24.14
N ALA A 165 19.16 -16.41 -23.16
CA ALA A 165 19.47 -17.79 -22.84
C ALA A 165 18.57 -18.30 -21.70
N LYS A 166 18.16 -19.57 -21.78
CA LYS A 166 17.38 -20.24 -20.74
C LYS A 166 18.28 -21.16 -19.92
N LEU A 167 18.54 -20.77 -18.69
CA LEU A 167 19.37 -21.55 -17.78
C LEU A 167 18.54 -22.64 -17.07
N SER A 168 19.09 -23.85 -16.96
CA SER A 168 18.46 -25.02 -16.34
C SER A 168 18.70 -25.09 -14.83
N MET A 169 19.00 -23.95 -14.20
CA MET A 169 19.17 -23.85 -12.75
C MET A 169 17.84 -24.09 -12.02
N PRO A 170 17.86 -24.79 -10.86
CA PRO A 170 16.71 -24.77 -9.96
C PRO A 170 16.36 -23.33 -9.60
N TYR A 171 15.06 -22.99 -9.64
CA TYR A 171 14.60 -21.64 -9.35
C TYR A 171 14.89 -21.25 -7.89
N VAL A 172 14.52 -22.10 -6.93
CA VAL A 172 14.85 -21.89 -5.52
C VAL A 172 16.16 -22.58 -5.16
N SER A 173 17.19 -21.80 -4.81
CA SER A 173 18.43 -22.35 -4.27
C SER A 173 18.27 -22.83 -2.82
N GLU A 174 19.20 -23.66 -2.33
CA GLU A 174 19.19 -24.07 -0.90
C GLU A 174 19.29 -22.86 0.05
N ARG A 175 19.99 -21.81 -0.38
CA ARG A 175 20.05 -20.55 0.37
C ARG A 175 18.69 -19.86 0.38
N ASP A 176 18.06 -19.67 -0.79
CA ASP A 176 16.75 -19.02 -0.85
C ASP A 176 15.71 -19.80 -0.04
N LYS A 177 15.75 -21.14 -0.09
CA LYS A 177 14.89 -21.99 0.74
C LYS A 177 15.12 -21.73 2.23
N SER A 178 16.38 -21.67 2.66
CA SER A 178 16.73 -21.33 4.06
C SER A 178 16.26 -19.92 4.45
N ASP A 179 16.38 -18.96 3.54
CA ASP A 179 15.93 -17.57 3.73
C ASP A 179 14.40 -17.49 3.84
N ILE A 180 13.66 -18.22 3.00
CA ILE A 180 12.19 -18.30 3.03
C ILE A 180 11.71 -18.92 4.35
N ILE A 181 12.35 -20.02 4.80
CA ILE A 181 12.03 -20.67 6.09
C ILE A 181 12.28 -19.71 7.25
N PHE A 182 13.42 -19.01 7.25
CA PHE A 182 13.70 -17.95 8.23
C PHE A 182 12.62 -16.86 8.22
N GLY A 183 12.13 -16.47 7.04
CA GLY A 183 11.01 -15.54 6.87
C GLY A 183 9.71 -16.01 7.53
N CYS A 184 9.40 -17.32 7.41
CA CYS A 184 8.28 -17.96 8.07
C CYS A 184 8.39 -17.89 9.60
N GLU A 185 9.54 -18.30 10.14
CA GLU A 185 9.81 -18.37 11.58
C GLU A 185 9.80 -16.98 12.24
N THR A 186 10.39 -16.00 11.56
CA THR A 186 10.51 -14.62 12.04
C THR A 186 9.19 -13.85 11.94
N GLY A 187 8.34 -14.23 10.98
CA GLY A 187 7.02 -13.65 10.79
C GLY A 187 7.01 -12.45 9.84
N PHE A 188 7.80 -12.49 8.76
CA PHE A 188 7.75 -11.50 7.67
C PHE A 188 6.32 -11.40 7.09
N ASP A 189 6.00 -10.24 6.51
CA ASP A 189 4.67 -9.99 5.94
C ASP A 189 4.64 -10.31 4.43
N PHE A 190 5.78 -10.11 3.75
CA PHE A 190 5.99 -10.35 2.33
C PHE A 190 7.31 -11.07 2.03
N ILE A 191 7.33 -11.82 0.93
CA ILE A 191 8.54 -12.26 0.23
C ILE A 191 8.52 -11.68 -1.18
N ALA A 192 9.59 -11.00 -1.59
CA ALA A 192 9.85 -10.68 -2.98
C ALA A 192 10.75 -11.76 -3.56
N ALA A 193 10.23 -12.49 -4.55
CA ALA A 193 10.93 -13.61 -5.18
C ALA A 193 11.66 -13.10 -6.43
N SER A 194 12.99 -13.20 -6.43
CA SER A 194 13.88 -12.73 -7.51
C SER A 194 13.81 -13.60 -8.77
N PHE A 195 14.08 -13.00 -9.93
CA PHE A 195 14.18 -13.63 -11.25
C PHE A 195 12.99 -14.53 -11.65
N VAL A 196 11.78 -14.18 -11.24
CA VAL A 196 10.58 -14.96 -11.58
C VAL A 196 10.35 -14.89 -13.09
N SER A 197 10.25 -16.07 -13.69
CA SER A 197 10.11 -16.22 -15.14
C SER A 197 8.81 -16.92 -15.52
N CYS A 198 8.21 -17.70 -14.61
CA CYS A 198 6.93 -18.37 -14.82
C CYS A 198 6.08 -18.51 -13.54
N ASP A 199 4.88 -19.06 -13.68
CA ASP A 199 3.98 -19.33 -12.55
C ASP A 199 4.49 -20.45 -11.64
N ALA A 200 5.16 -21.47 -12.19
CA ALA A 200 5.74 -22.57 -11.44
C ALA A 200 6.75 -22.11 -10.37
N ASP A 201 7.54 -21.06 -10.67
CA ASP A 201 8.48 -20.43 -9.74
C ASP A 201 7.77 -19.94 -8.46
N ILE A 202 6.63 -19.27 -8.64
CA ILE A 202 5.80 -18.76 -7.54
C ILE A 202 5.12 -19.89 -6.78
N LEU A 203 4.68 -20.93 -7.47
CA LEU A 203 4.08 -22.10 -6.84
C LEU A 203 5.11 -22.87 -6.00
N GLU A 204 6.38 -22.91 -6.41
CA GLU A 204 7.45 -23.50 -5.62
C GLU A 204 7.69 -22.74 -4.31
N VAL A 205 7.81 -21.40 -4.37
CA VAL A 205 7.93 -20.55 -3.17
C VAL A 205 6.70 -20.71 -2.27
N ARG A 206 5.49 -20.75 -2.86
CA ARG A 206 4.23 -20.95 -2.12
C ARG A 206 4.22 -22.29 -1.38
N ARG A 207 4.67 -23.37 -2.02
CA ARG A 207 4.77 -24.68 -1.39
C ARG A 207 5.71 -24.65 -0.18
N ILE A 208 6.88 -24.02 -0.30
CA ILE A 208 7.83 -23.88 0.82
C ILE A 208 7.19 -23.08 1.96
N LEU A 209 6.49 -21.99 1.67
CA LEU A 209 5.76 -21.21 2.67
C LEU A 209 4.70 -22.06 3.40
N GLU A 210 3.87 -22.79 2.66
CA GLU A 210 2.81 -23.62 3.23
C GLU A 210 3.34 -24.74 4.12
N GLU A 211 4.40 -25.44 3.68
CA GLU A 211 5.06 -26.51 4.43
C GLU A 211 5.71 -26.02 5.74
N ASN A 212 6.04 -24.73 5.83
CA ASN A 212 6.75 -24.13 6.98
C ASN A 212 5.88 -23.12 7.76
N GLY A 213 4.55 -23.18 7.63
CA GLY A 213 3.62 -22.35 8.43
C GLY A 213 3.51 -20.88 7.97
N GLY A 214 4.10 -20.52 6.84
CA GLY A 214 4.11 -19.19 6.23
C GLY A 214 2.96 -18.91 5.25
N LYS A 215 1.88 -19.69 5.25
CA LYS A 215 0.75 -19.58 4.28
C LYS A 215 0.16 -18.16 4.11
N ASP A 216 0.24 -17.33 5.15
CA ASP A 216 -0.34 -15.98 5.16
C ASP A 216 0.67 -14.91 4.67
N ILE A 217 1.93 -15.29 4.41
CA ILE A 217 2.94 -14.42 3.80
C ILE A 217 2.61 -14.23 2.32
N LYS A 218 2.72 -13.00 1.82
CA LYS A 218 2.38 -12.66 0.44
C LYS A 218 3.62 -12.69 -0.46
N ILE A 219 3.47 -13.24 -1.66
CA ILE A 219 4.57 -13.35 -2.63
C ILE A 219 4.48 -12.22 -3.65
N ILE A 220 5.53 -11.42 -3.74
CA ILE A 220 5.74 -10.39 -4.76
C ILE A 220 6.71 -10.94 -5.81
N ALA A 221 6.24 -11.19 -7.03
CA ALA A 221 7.10 -11.69 -8.10
C ALA A 221 7.97 -10.55 -8.67
N LYS A 222 9.29 -10.67 -8.64
CA LYS A 222 10.19 -9.69 -9.27
C LYS A 222 10.37 -10.05 -10.75
N ILE A 223 9.94 -9.14 -11.62
CA ILE A 223 10.02 -9.29 -13.07
C ILE A 223 11.28 -8.60 -13.56
N GLU A 224 12.24 -9.41 -13.99
CA GLU A 224 13.65 -9.01 -14.19
C GLU A 224 14.22 -9.46 -15.55
N ASN A 225 13.47 -10.25 -16.32
CA ASN A 225 13.93 -10.77 -17.61
C ASN A 225 12.77 -10.86 -18.61
N GLN A 226 13.09 -11.19 -19.87
CA GLN A 226 12.10 -11.26 -20.95
C GLN A 226 11.06 -12.36 -20.72
N GLU A 227 11.44 -13.52 -20.18
CA GLU A 227 10.51 -14.64 -19.95
C GLU A 227 9.44 -14.28 -18.90
N GLY A 228 9.82 -13.60 -17.81
CA GLY A 228 8.88 -13.09 -16.81
C GLY A 228 7.96 -11.99 -17.35
N VAL A 229 8.44 -11.19 -18.32
CA VAL A 229 7.62 -10.20 -19.03
C VAL A 229 6.59 -10.90 -19.92
N ASP A 230 7.00 -11.92 -20.67
CA ASP A 230 6.15 -12.65 -21.60
C ASP A 230 5.08 -13.47 -20.86
N ASN A 231 5.42 -14.04 -19.69
CA ASN A 231 4.55 -14.87 -18.87
C ASN A 231 3.79 -14.09 -17.78
N ILE A 232 3.74 -12.76 -17.86
CA ILE A 232 3.21 -11.90 -16.78
C ILE A 232 1.77 -12.27 -16.38
N ASP A 233 0.91 -12.63 -17.33
CA ASP A 233 -0.48 -12.96 -17.05
C ASP A 233 -0.62 -14.26 -16.23
N ASP A 234 0.24 -15.25 -16.47
CA ASP A 234 0.25 -16.51 -15.72
C ASP A 234 0.83 -16.29 -14.32
N ILE A 235 1.93 -15.53 -14.21
CA ILE A 235 2.54 -15.13 -12.93
C ILE A 235 1.52 -14.40 -12.05
N LEU A 236 0.78 -13.44 -12.60
CA LEU A 236 -0.22 -12.66 -11.86
C LEU A 236 -1.37 -13.49 -11.30
N ARG A 237 -1.71 -14.65 -11.90
CA ARG A 237 -2.75 -15.54 -11.38
C ARG A 237 -2.35 -16.14 -10.03
N VAL A 238 -1.07 -16.50 -9.87
CA VAL A 238 -0.57 -17.23 -8.71
C VAL A 238 0.21 -16.36 -7.71
N ALA A 239 0.70 -15.18 -8.12
CA ALA A 239 1.38 -14.22 -7.25
C ALA A 239 0.39 -13.31 -6.48
N ASP A 240 0.82 -12.75 -5.36
CA ASP A 240 0.03 -11.76 -4.58
C ASP A 240 0.29 -10.31 -5.03
N GLY A 241 1.44 -10.07 -5.67
CA GLY A 241 1.88 -8.80 -6.23
C GLY A 241 3.05 -9.00 -7.19
N ILE A 242 3.51 -7.91 -7.81
CA ILE A 242 4.70 -7.90 -8.65
C ILE A 242 5.62 -6.73 -8.30
N MET A 243 6.90 -6.86 -8.62
CA MET A 243 7.89 -5.80 -8.55
C MET A 243 8.53 -5.65 -9.93
N VAL A 244 8.48 -4.44 -10.46
CA VAL A 244 9.12 -4.04 -11.71
C VAL A 244 10.53 -3.58 -11.37
N ALA A 245 11.51 -4.50 -11.46
CA ALA A 245 12.90 -4.28 -11.09
C ALA A 245 13.71 -3.83 -12.32
N ARG A 246 13.75 -2.52 -12.53
CA ARG A 246 14.21 -1.89 -13.78
C ARG A 246 15.71 -1.99 -14.01
N GLY A 247 16.49 -2.03 -12.94
CA GLY A 247 17.94 -2.23 -12.96
C GLY A 247 18.26 -3.60 -13.56
N ASP A 248 17.79 -4.67 -12.92
CA ASP A 248 18.01 -6.05 -13.37
C ASP A 248 17.41 -6.28 -14.77
N MET A 249 16.20 -5.78 -15.02
CA MET A 249 15.56 -5.85 -16.34
C MET A 249 16.34 -5.11 -17.42
N GLY A 250 16.95 -3.97 -17.10
CA GLY A 250 17.79 -3.20 -18.02
C GLY A 250 19.10 -3.89 -18.41
N VAL A 251 19.50 -4.93 -17.66
CA VAL A 251 20.62 -5.80 -18.03
C VAL A 251 20.17 -6.86 -19.03
N GLU A 252 19.04 -7.52 -18.77
CA GLU A 252 18.53 -8.64 -19.58
C GLU A 252 17.77 -8.21 -20.84
N ILE A 253 17.15 -7.04 -20.83
CA ILE A 253 16.29 -6.51 -21.90
C ILE A 253 16.86 -5.18 -22.39
N PRO A 254 16.84 -4.89 -23.71
CA PRO A 254 17.30 -3.61 -24.24
C PRO A 254 16.67 -2.42 -23.50
N PHE A 255 17.52 -1.51 -23.01
CA PHE A 255 17.12 -0.42 -22.10
C PHE A 255 16.04 0.49 -22.71
N GLU A 256 16.00 0.63 -24.03
CA GLU A 256 15.02 1.43 -24.76
C GLU A 256 13.59 0.86 -24.66
N ASN A 257 13.45 -0.44 -24.35
CA ASN A 257 12.16 -1.09 -24.16
C ASN A 257 11.62 -0.96 -22.73
N ILE A 258 12.49 -0.71 -21.74
CA ILE A 258 12.14 -0.70 -20.32
C ILE A 258 10.98 0.27 -19.99
N PRO A 259 10.93 1.51 -20.52
CA PRO A 259 9.80 2.40 -20.24
C PRO A 259 8.45 1.86 -20.72
N LYS A 260 8.43 1.18 -21.87
CA LYS A 260 7.21 0.54 -22.41
C LYS A 260 6.79 -0.64 -21.54
N LEU A 261 7.74 -1.49 -21.15
CA LEU A 261 7.48 -2.68 -20.35
C LEU A 261 7.00 -2.31 -18.93
N GLN A 262 7.61 -1.30 -18.30
CA GLN A 262 7.14 -0.78 -17.01
C GLN A 262 5.65 -0.43 -17.04
N LYS A 263 5.22 0.35 -18.04
CA LYS A 263 3.81 0.78 -18.18
C LYS A 263 2.88 -0.43 -18.30
N MET A 264 3.25 -1.36 -19.18
CA MET A 264 2.50 -2.59 -19.43
C MET A 264 2.39 -3.45 -18.17
N LEU A 265 3.50 -3.70 -17.47
CA LEU A 265 3.53 -4.51 -16.25
C LEU A 265 2.70 -3.88 -15.13
N ILE A 266 2.82 -2.56 -14.93
CA ILE A 266 2.01 -1.83 -13.94
C ILE A 266 0.53 -1.98 -14.26
N GLU A 267 0.14 -1.73 -15.51
CA GLU A 267 -1.23 -1.84 -15.98
C GLU A 267 -1.82 -3.24 -15.75
N ARG A 268 -1.10 -4.28 -16.19
CA ARG A 268 -1.49 -5.68 -15.98
C ARG A 268 -1.64 -5.99 -14.49
N GLY A 269 -0.67 -5.62 -13.68
CA GLY A 269 -0.64 -5.92 -12.26
C GLY A 269 -1.81 -5.32 -11.49
N TYR A 270 -2.06 -4.02 -11.63
CA TYR A 270 -3.19 -3.42 -10.91
C TYR A 270 -4.55 -3.82 -11.50
N ASN A 271 -4.66 -4.10 -12.81
CA ASN A 271 -5.89 -4.62 -13.41
C ASN A 271 -6.20 -6.04 -12.91
N ALA A 272 -5.19 -6.85 -12.60
CA ALA A 272 -5.34 -8.13 -11.91
C ALA A 272 -5.68 -7.98 -10.40
N GLY A 273 -5.82 -6.75 -9.89
CA GLY A 273 -6.08 -6.47 -8.47
C GLY A 273 -4.88 -6.73 -7.57
N LYS A 274 -3.68 -6.79 -8.15
CA LYS A 274 -2.42 -7.08 -7.45
C LYS A 274 -1.68 -5.78 -7.13
N GLN A 275 -0.83 -5.84 -6.12
CA GLN A 275 0.04 -4.71 -5.77
C GLN A 275 1.24 -4.69 -6.72
N VAL A 276 1.62 -3.51 -7.19
CA VAL A 276 2.78 -3.32 -8.06
C VAL A 276 3.78 -2.40 -7.39
N ILE A 277 5.04 -2.83 -7.29
CA ILE A 277 6.16 -2.04 -6.80
C ILE A 277 7.02 -1.62 -7.98
N THR A 278 7.27 -0.33 -8.17
CA THR A 278 8.31 0.14 -9.10
C THR A 278 9.61 0.32 -8.34
N ALA A 279 10.66 -0.36 -8.79
CA ALA A 279 11.89 -0.55 -8.03
C ALA A 279 13.14 -0.16 -8.84
N THR A 280 14.23 0.09 -8.09
CA THR A 280 15.60 0.42 -8.54
C THR A 280 15.71 1.74 -9.31
N GLN A 281 16.85 2.43 -9.23
CA GLN A 281 17.12 3.68 -9.98
C GLN A 281 16.06 4.78 -9.80
N MET A 282 15.42 4.87 -8.62
CA MET A 282 14.36 5.85 -8.39
C MET A 282 14.92 7.23 -8.04
N LEU A 283 15.73 7.32 -6.97
CA LEU A 283 16.40 8.55 -6.53
C LEU A 283 17.89 8.27 -6.28
N GLU A 284 18.52 7.44 -7.11
CA GLU A 284 19.88 6.90 -6.95
C GLU A 284 20.94 7.97 -6.59
N SER A 285 20.87 9.15 -7.21
CA SER A 285 21.78 10.26 -6.94
C SER A 285 21.74 10.72 -5.49
N MET A 286 20.64 10.47 -4.77
CA MET A 286 20.47 10.81 -3.36
C MET A 286 21.26 9.91 -2.39
N ILE A 287 21.88 8.83 -2.89
CA ILE A 287 22.91 8.11 -2.12
C ILE A 287 24.02 9.08 -1.68
N LYS A 288 24.40 10.01 -2.56
CA LYS A 288 25.52 10.95 -2.34
C LYS A 288 25.08 12.41 -2.24
N ASN A 289 23.87 12.74 -2.67
CA ASN A 289 23.39 14.11 -2.77
C ASN A 289 22.12 14.34 -1.92
N PRO A 290 21.93 15.54 -1.34
CA PRO A 290 20.73 15.82 -0.54
C PRO A 290 19.48 16.09 -1.39
N ARG A 291 19.58 16.11 -2.73
CA ARG A 291 18.47 16.36 -3.66
C ARG A 291 18.63 15.48 -4.90
N PRO A 292 17.51 15.03 -5.49
CA PRO A 292 17.56 14.24 -6.71
C PRO A 292 17.75 15.13 -7.93
N THR A 293 18.05 14.49 -9.04
CA THR A 293 18.03 15.11 -10.37
C THR A 293 16.59 15.36 -10.84
N ARG A 294 16.45 16.21 -11.86
CA ARG A 294 15.16 16.41 -12.55
C ARG A 294 14.69 15.15 -13.27
N ALA A 295 15.62 14.34 -13.78
CA ALA A 295 15.32 13.10 -14.47
C ALA A 295 14.69 12.08 -13.51
N GLU A 296 15.32 11.85 -12.35
CA GLU A 296 14.80 10.99 -11.28
C GLU A 296 13.45 11.45 -10.76
N THR A 297 13.29 12.76 -10.53
CA THR A 297 11.99 13.33 -10.10
C THR A 297 10.89 13.03 -11.13
N THR A 298 11.20 13.18 -12.42
CA THR A 298 10.27 12.90 -13.52
C THR A 298 9.96 11.42 -13.63
N ASP A 299 10.96 10.56 -13.40
CA ASP A 299 10.82 9.11 -13.46
C ASP A 299 9.91 8.59 -12.34
N VAL A 300 10.13 9.02 -11.09
CA VAL A 300 9.25 8.71 -9.96
C VAL A 300 7.80 9.17 -10.24
N ALA A 301 7.63 10.40 -10.74
CA ALA A 301 6.31 10.91 -11.09
C ALA A 301 5.62 10.07 -12.20
N ASN A 302 6.38 9.62 -13.20
CA ASN A 302 5.84 8.77 -14.27
C ASN A 302 5.40 7.39 -13.75
N ALA A 303 6.16 6.76 -12.85
CA ALA A 303 5.72 5.51 -12.23
C ALA A 303 4.36 5.66 -11.51
N ILE A 304 4.12 6.82 -10.89
CA ILE A 304 2.85 7.16 -10.24
C ILE A 304 1.75 7.43 -11.27
N TYR A 305 2.05 8.16 -12.35
CA TYR A 305 1.08 8.37 -13.44
C TYR A 305 0.67 7.06 -14.10
N ASP A 306 1.59 6.10 -14.22
CA ASP A 306 1.36 4.74 -14.73
C ASP A 306 0.48 3.91 -13.80
N GLY A 307 0.38 4.31 -12.52
CA GLY A 307 -0.54 3.73 -11.55
C GLY A 307 0.11 2.71 -10.61
N THR A 308 1.42 2.79 -10.39
CA THR A 308 2.11 1.91 -9.43
C THR A 308 1.49 1.97 -8.04
N SER A 309 1.50 0.84 -7.31
CA SER A 309 0.99 0.83 -5.93
C SER A 309 2.01 1.38 -4.95
N ALA A 310 3.29 1.11 -5.21
CA ALA A 310 4.40 1.52 -4.37
C ALA A 310 5.65 1.86 -5.18
N ILE A 311 6.46 2.73 -4.62
CA ILE A 311 7.78 3.14 -5.13
C ILE A 311 8.84 2.74 -4.11
N MET A 312 9.97 2.23 -4.58
CA MET A 312 10.99 1.62 -3.71
C MET A 312 12.32 2.36 -3.75
N LEU A 313 12.87 2.62 -2.57
CA LEU A 313 14.24 3.09 -2.36
C LEU A 313 15.14 1.89 -2.04
N SER A 314 16.29 1.82 -2.72
CA SER A 314 17.29 0.77 -2.62
C SER A 314 18.51 1.27 -1.85
N GLY A 315 19.58 1.65 -2.55
CA GLY A 315 20.82 2.13 -1.94
C GLY A 315 20.62 3.45 -1.19
N GLU A 316 19.65 4.26 -1.62
CA GLU A 316 19.35 5.59 -1.07
C GLU A 316 19.06 5.53 0.44
N THR A 317 18.31 4.52 0.88
CA THR A 317 18.02 4.31 2.31
C THR A 317 18.99 3.34 2.95
N ALA A 318 19.42 2.29 2.25
CA ALA A 318 20.22 1.23 2.86
C ALA A 318 21.63 1.69 3.23
N ALA A 319 22.31 2.43 2.35
CA ALA A 319 23.70 2.84 2.51
C ALA A 319 23.98 4.29 2.10
N GLY A 320 22.92 5.06 1.78
CA GLY A 320 23.02 6.46 1.37
C GLY A 320 23.35 7.40 2.53
N MET A 321 23.88 8.58 2.18
CA MET A 321 24.20 9.65 3.12
C MET A 321 22.96 10.42 3.60
N TYR A 322 21.84 10.33 2.87
CA TYR A 322 20.62 11.12 3.10
C TYR A 322 19.35 10.25 3.14
N PRO A 323 19.27 9.20 3.99
CA PRO A 323 18.18 8.23 3.95
C PRO A 323 16.83 8.85 4.30
N VAL A 324 16.78 9.77 5.27
CA VAL A 324 15.54 10.44 5.69
C VAL A 324 15.06 11.40 4.61
N GLU A 325 15.96 12.18 4.03
CA GLU A 325 15.66 13.14 2.96
C GLU A 325 15.18 12.42 1.69
N ALA A 326 15.73 11.25 1.38
CA ALA A 326 15.27 10.43 0.26
C ALA A 326 13.79 10.03 0.44
N VAL A 327 13.40 9.57 1.63
CA VAL A 327 11.98 9.23 1.93
C VAL A 327 11.09 10.47 1.89
N LYS A 328 11.50 11.58 2.50
CA LYS A 328 10.74 12.84 2.47
C LYS A 328 10.55 13.35 1.04
N THR A 329 11.58 13.25 0.22
CA THR A 329 11.53 13.64 -1.20
C THR A 329 10.61 12.72 -1.99
N MET A 330 10.72 11.41 -1.81
CA MET A 330 9.86 10.42 -2.43
C MET A 330 8.37 10.67 -2.08
N ALA A 331 8.09 10.95 -0.80
CA ALA A 331 6.76 11.30 -0.32
C ALA A 331 6.23 12.59 -0.96
N LEU A 332 7.06 13.64 -1.01
CA LEU A 332 6.70 14.93 -1.61
C LEU A 332 6.38 14.80 -3.11
N ILE A 333 7.20 14.07 -3.86
CA ILE A 333 6.96 13.81 -5.29
C ILE A 333 5.64 13.07 -5.47
N ALA A 334 5.37 12.07 -4.63
CA ALA A 334 4.13 11.30 -4.71
C ALA A 334 2.90 12.18 -4.45
N GLU A 335 2.87 12.92 -3.35
CA GLU A 335 1.73 13.79 -3.02
C GLU A 335 1.52 14.88 -4.09
N THR A 336 2.60 15.49 -4.58
CA THR A 336 2.53 16.52 -5.63
C THR A 336 1.97 15.94 -6.92
N THR A 337 2.42 14.74 -7.31
CA THR A 337 1.96 14.07 -8.54
C THR A 337 0.49 13.68 -8.42
N GLU A 338 0.10 13.06 -7.31
CA GLU A 338 -1.27 12.59 -7.07
C GLU A 338 -2.29 13.72 -7.03
N ASN A 339 -1.94 14.88 -6.47
CA ASN A 339 -2.82 16.05 -6.46
C ASN A 339 -3.12 16.60 -7.87
N ASN A 340 -2.30 16.27 -8.86
CA ASN A 340 -2.50 16.67 -10.26
C ASN A 340 -3.23 15.60 -11.10
N ILE A 341 -3.56 14.44 -10.53
CA ILE A 341 -4.26 13.37 -11.23
C ILE A 341 -5.78 13.56 -11.09
N ASN A 342 -6.48 13.65 -12.23
CA ASN A 342 -7.94 13.59 -12.25
C ASN A 342 -8.43 12.13 -12.15
N TYR A 343 -8.45 11.60 -10.92
CA TYR A 343 -8.88 10.23 -10.63
C TYR A 343 -10.32 9.95 -11.05
N SER A 344 -11.22 10.93 -10.93
CA SER A 344 -12.63 10.79 -11.32
C SER A 344 -12.79 10.58 -12.83
N LYS A 345 -12.03 11.33 -13.64
CA LYS A 345 -11.96 11.14 -15.09
C LYS A 345 -11.35 9.78 -15.43
N ARG A 346 -10.19 9.46 -14.85
CA ARG A 346 -9.52 8.16 -15.06
C ARG A 346 -10.43 6.98 -14.72
N PHE A 347 -11.19 7.04 -13.62
CA PHE A 347 -12.13 5.99 -13.24
C PHE A 347 -13.24 5.80 -14.28
N ARG A 348 -13.85 6.89 -14.76
CA ARG A 348 -14.96 6.84 -15.74
C ARG A 348 -14.52 6.39 -17.12
N GLU A 349 -13.34 6.78 -17.57
CA GLU A 349 -12.79 6.44 -18.89
C GLU A 349 -12.16 5.04 -18.94
N ARG A 350 -12.04 4.37 -17.80
CA ARG A 350 -11.33 3.10 -17.73
C ARG A 350 -12.18 1.97 -18.27
N GLU A 351 -11.69 1.36 -19.34
CA GLU A 351 -12.13 0.04 -19.79
C GLU A 351 -11.53 -1.03 -18.87
N VAL A 352 -12.14 -1.24 -17.70
CA VAL A 352 -11.78 -2.38 -16.85
C VAL A 352 -12.47 -3.61 -17.40
N ASP A 353 -11.73 -4.67 -17.69
CA ASP A 353 -12.33 -6.00 -17.82
C ASP A 353 -12.98 -6.35 -16.48
N ARG A 354 -14.32 -6.27 -16.47
CA ARG A 354 -15.11 -6.27 -15.25
C ARG A 354 -15.18 -7.65 -14.60
N GLY A 355 -14.75 -8.72 -15.29
CA GLY A 355 -14.78 -10.11 -14.85
C GLY A 355 -16.02 -10.44 -14.01
N GLU A 356 -17.04 -11.07 -14.62
CA GLU A 356 -18.39 -11.26 -14.07
C GLU A 356 -18.44 -11.89 -12.67
N ASN A 357 -18.21 -11.09 -11.62
CA ASN A 357 -18.22 -11.52 -10.22
C ASN A 357 -18.82 -10.40 -9.35
N VAL A 358 -19.71 -10.80 -8.44
CA VAL A 358 -20.35 -9.96 -7.41
C VAL A 358 -19.36 -9.02 -6.73
N THR A 359 -18.20 -9.54 -6.36
CA THR A 359 -17.16 -8.78 -5.64
C THR A 359 -16.63 -7.59 -6.46
N ASN A 360 -16.43 -7.78 -7.77
CA ASN A 360 -16.02 -6.70 -8.67
C ASN A 360 -17.14 -5.67 -8.85
N ALA A 361 -18.38 -6.14 -9.03
CA ALA A 361 -19.55 -5.28 -9.22
C ALA A 361 -19.81 -4.38 -8.00
N ILE A 362 -19.78 -4.95 -6.79
CA ILE A 362 -19.98 -4.21 -5.54
C ILE A 362 -18.82 -3.25 -5.27
N SER A 363 -17.57 -3.65 -5.56
CA SER A 363 -16.41 -2.76 -5.41
C SER A 363 -16.47 -1.57 -6.38
N HIS A 364 -16.84 -1.82 -7.64
CA HIS A 364 -17.03 -0.77 -8.65
C HIS A 364 -18.16 0.18 -8.25
N ALA A 365 -19.31 -0.36 -7.85
CA ALA A 365 -20.45 0.43 -7.43
C ALA A 365 -20.11 1.24 -6.16
N THR A 366 -19.34 0.69 -5.23
CA THR A 366 -18.88 1.41 -4.03
C THR A 366 -18.06 2.65 -4.39
N VAL A 367 -17.10 2.49 -5.32
CA VAL A 367 -16.27 3.61 -5.79
C VAL A 367 -17.09 4.64 -6.56
N THR A 368 -18.04 4.18 -7.38
CA THR A 368 -18.95 5.06 -8.13
C THR A 368 -19.81 5.89 -7.18
N THR A 369 -20.49 5.24 -6.22
CA THR A 369 -21.32 5.91 -5.21
C THR A 369 -20.52 6.89 -4.36
N ALA A 370 -19.30 6.52 -3.94
CA ALA A 370 -18.44 7.41 -3.16
C ALA A 370 -18.02 8.65 -3.96
N LEU A 371 -17.82 8.50 -5.27
CA LEU A 371 -17.53 9.62 -6.16
C LEU A 371 -18.75 10.53 -6.33
N ASP A 372 -19.92 9.95 -6.65
CA ASP A 372 -21.14 10.70 -6.95
C ASP A 372 -21.68 11.46 -5.74
N LEU A 373 -21.60 10.85 -4.55
CA LEU A 373 -22.02 11.47 -3.29
C LEU A 373 -20.95 12.36 -2.66
N ASN A 374 -19.80 12.51 -3.32
CA ASN A 374 -18.67 13.28 -2.80
C ASN A 374 -18.26 12.84 -1.37
N ALA A 375 -18.36 11.53 -1.09
CA ALA A 375 -18.13 10.97 0.24
C ALA A 375 -16.74 11.32 0.77
N LYS A 376 -16.60 11.48 2.09
CA LYS A 376 -15.32 11.75 2.74
C LYS A 376 -14.32 10.62 2.49
N ALA A 377 -14.78 9.37 2.65
CA ALA A 377 -13.98 8.17 2.51
C ALA A 377 -14.80 6.96 2.07
N ILE A 378 -14.11 5.93 1.59
CA ILE A 378 -14.65 4.58 1.46
C ILE A 378 -14.19 3.80 2.69
N LEU A 379 -15.11 3.27 3.47
CA LEU A 379 -14.80 2.42 4.63
C LEU A 379 -14.97 0.95 4.21
N THR A 380 -14.03 0.09 4.58
CA THR A 380 -14.17 -1.33 4.34
C THR A 380 -13.74 -2.14 5.54
N VAL A 381 -14.39 -3.28 5.74
CA VAL A 381 -14.03 -4.25 6.76
C VAL A 381 -13.55 -5.53 6.11
N THR A 382 -12.40 -6.02 6.53
CA THR A 382 -11.74 -7.16 5.89
C THR A 382 -10.87 -7.96 6.84
N THR A 383 -10.91 -9.29 6.71
CA THR A 383 -10.04 -10.19 7.48
C THR A 383 -8.71 -10.44 6.76
N THR A 384 -8.72 -10.53 5.43
CA THR A 384 -7.55 -10.91 4.59
C THR A 384 -7.05 -9.77 3.70
N GLY A 385 -7.72 -8.61 3.71
CA GLY A 385 -7.39 -7.47 2.86
C GLY A 385 -7.96 -7.53 1.43
N GLY A 386 -8.65 -8.61 1.06
CA GLY A 386 -9.17 -8.81 -0.30
C GLY A 386 -10.03 -7.65 -0.81
N THR A 387 -11.03 -7.23 -0.01
CA THR A 387 -11.93 -6.12 -0.36
C THR A 387 -11.17 -4.81 -0.59
N ALA A 388 -10.24 -4.48 0.32
CA ALA A 388 -9.45 -3.24 0.23
C ALA A 388 -8.58 -3.21 -1.03
N LYS A 389 -7.98 -4.35 -1.41
CA LYS A 389 -7.20 -4.47 -2.65
C LYS A 389 -8.05 -4.27 -3.90
N LEU A 390 -9.27 -4.80 -3.91
CA LEU A 390 -10.20 -4.64 -5.04
C LEU A 390 -10.72 -3.21 -5.18
N LEU A 391 -11.00 -2.53 -4.07
CA LEU A 391 -11.29 -1.10 -4.08
C LEU A 391 -10.10 -0.29 -4.58
N SER A 392 -8.90 -0.62 -4.09
CA SER A 392 -7.64 0.03 -4.48
C SER A 392 -7.38 -0.09 -5.98
N LYS A 393 -7.69 -1.24 -6.60
CA LYS A 393 -7.59 -1.45 -8.06
C LYS A 393 -8.30 -0.34 -8.84
N TYR A 394 -9.44 0.17 -8.39
CA TYR A 394 -10.21 1.20 -9.10
C TYR A 394 -9.64 2.62 -8.96
N ARG A 395 -8.59 2.79 -8.15
CA ARG A 395 -7.90 4.06 -7.92
C ARG A 395 -8.83 5.23 -7.52
N PRO A 396 -9.69 5.07 -6.49
CA PRO A 396 -10.63 6.11 -6.08
C PRO A 396 -9.93 7.42 -5.69
N ASN A 397 -10.58 8.55 -5.98
CA ASN A 397 -10.14 9.87 -5.53
C ASN A 397 -10.22 9.99 -3.99
N ARG A 398 -11.13 9.26 -3.34
CA ARG A 398 -11.26 9.18 -1.88
C ARG A 398 -10.31 8.17 -1.24
N PRO A 399 -9.87 8.40 0.02
CA PRO A 399 -9.10 7.40 0.76
C PRO A 399 -9.96 6.16 1.06
N ILE A 400 -9.29 5.00 1.13
CA ILE A 400 -9.91 3.75 1.54
C ILE A 400 -9.49 3.47 2.98
N LEU A 401 -10.39 3.60 3.92
CA LEU A 401 -10.18 3.24 5.33
C LEU A 401 -10.50 1.76 5.49
N SER A 402 -9.50 0.94 5.78
CA SER A 402 -9.66 -0.52 5.82
C SER A 402 -9.49 -1.06 7.24
N CYS A 403 -10.61 -1.34 7.89
CA CYS A 403 -10.66 -1.94 9.20
C CYS A 403 -10.39 -3.45 9.13
N THR A 404 -9.47 -3.92 9.98
CA THR A 404 -9.17 -5.35 10.09
C THR A 404 -8.84 -5.73 11.54
N PRO A 405 -9.28 -6.91 12.01
CA PRO A 405 -8.86 -7.44 13.31
C PRO A 405 -7.52 -8.18 13.26
N ASN A 406 -6.94 -8.39 12.08
CA ASN A 406 -5.73 -9.18 11.91
C ASN A 406 -4.51 -8.27 11.73
N GLU A 407 -3.58 -8.32 12.68
CA GLU A 407 -2.40 -7.44 12.70
C GLU A 407 -1.47 -7.65 11.48
N ARG A 408 -1.32 -8.88 10.98
CA ARG A 408 -0.56 -9.15 9.75
C ARG A 408 -1.23 -8.52 8.54
N THR A 409 -2.55 -8.63 8.42
CA THR A 409 -3.33 -8.00 7.34
C THR A 409 -3.25 -6.48 7.45
N TRP A 410 -3.31 -5.92 8.66
CA TRP A 410 -3.13 -4.49 8.91
C TRP A 410 -1.80 -3.99 8.34
N ARG A 411 -0.70 -4.72 8.58
CA ARG A 411 0.60 -4.42 7.96
C ARG A 411 0.63 -4.66 6.46
N GLN A 412 0.11 -5.78 5.97
CA GLN A 412 0.10 -6.11 4.53
C GLN A 412 -0.66 -5.07 3.70
N LEU A 413 -1.72 -4.48 4.26
CA LEU A 413 -2.46 -3.42 3.60
C LEU A 413 -1.65 -2.13 3.43
N SER A 414 -0.54 -1.94 4.14
CA SER A 414 0.37 -0.81 3.94
C SER A 414 1.04 -0.78 2.58
N LEU A 415 1.03 -1.89 1.82
CA LEU A 415 1.48 -1.94 0.42
C LEU A 415 0.34 -1.62 -0.58
N SER A 416 -0.91 -1.53 -0.13
CA SER A 416 -2.07 -1.30 -1.00
C SER A 416 -2.29 0.18 -1.27
N TRP A 417 -2.27 0.57 -2.55
CA TRP A 417 -2.44 1.96 -2.97
C TRP A 417 -3.71 2.59 -2.39
N GLY A 418 -3.61 3.79 -1.82
CA GLY A 418 -4.74 4.57 -1.31
C GLY A 418 -5.45 3.99 -0.08
N VAL A 419 -4.96 2.87 0.47
CA VAL A 419 -5.53 2.22 1.65
C VAL A 419 -4.85 2.71 2.92
N ILE A 420 -5.64 3.05 3.93
CA ILE A 420 -5.20 3.35 5.29
C ILE A 420 -5.73 2.21 6.17
N PRO A 421 -4.87 1.32 6.66
CA PRO A 421 -5.31 0.20 7.47
C PRO A 421 -5.54 0.64 8.92
N ILE A 422 -6.67 0.24 9.48
CA ILE A 422 -7.16 0.59 10.81
C ILE A 422 -7.36 -0.69 11.59
N MET A 423 -6.83 -0.78 12.81
CA MET A 423 -7.08 -1.94 13.66
C MET A 423 -8.49 -1.90 14.22
N SER A 424 -9.25 -2.98 14.03
CA SER A 424 -10.61 -3.13 14.55
C SER A 424 -10.77 -4.41 15.36
N LYS A 425 -11.97 -4.63 15.91
CA LYS A 425 -12.33 -5.87 16.60
C LYS A 425 -13.26 -6.69 15.71
N ILE A 426 -13.37 -7.98 16.02
CA ILE A 426 -14.42 -8.84 15.48
C ILE A 426 -15.72 -8.44 16.16
N MET A 427 -16.80 -8.31 15.38
CA MET A 427 -18.14 -8.02 15.86
C MET A 427 -19.10 -9.12 15.40
N ASP A 428 -20.17 -9.33 16.15
CA ASP A 428 -21.10 -10.45 15.94
C ASP A 428 -22.20 -10.12 14.92
N THR A 429 -22.55 -8.85 14.78
CA THR A 429 -23.58 -8.38 13.84
C THR A 429 -23.01 -7.40 12.83
N THR A 430 -23.65 -7.33 11.66
CA THR A 430 -23.25 -6.43 10.57
C THR A 430 -23.35 -4.96 10.96
N ASP A 431 -24.40 -4.57 11.70
CA ASP A 431 -24.56 -3.18 12.12
C ASP A 431 -23.55 -2.79 13.20
N ASP A 432 -23.30 -3.65 14.19
CA ASP A 432 -22.24 -3.41 15.20
C ASP A 432 -20.86 -3.32 14.54
N LEU A 433 -20.61 -4.13 13.51
CA LEU A 433 -19.37 -4.07 12.74
C LEU A 433 -19.18 -2.73 12.04
N PHE A 434 -20.23 -2.18 11.43
CA PHE A 434 -20.15 -0.91 10.74
C PHE A 434 -20.00 0.26 11.70
N ASN A 435 -20.76 0.29 12.79
CA ASN A 435 -20.62 1.31 13.82
C ASN A 435 -19.22 1.27 14.44
N HIS A 436 -18.72 0.09 14.81
CA HIS A 436 -17.37 -0.08 15.35
C HIS A 436 -16.28 0.35 14.36
N ALA A 437 -16.44 0.06 13.07
CA ALA A 437 -15.50 0.48 12.03
C ALA A 437 -15.46 2.01 11.87
N VAL A 438 -16.63 2.67 11.93
CA VAL A 438 -16.74 4.14 11.93
C VAL A 438 -16.08 4.71 13.18
N ASP A 439 -16.35 4.16 14.36
CA ASP A 439 -15.76 4.62 15.62
C ASP A 439 -14.23 4.52 15.62
N CYS A 440 -13.67 3.44 15.06
CA CYS A 440 -12.23 3.29 14.91
C CYS A 440 -11.64 4.39 14.02
N ALA A 441 -12.30 4.68 12.89
CA ALA A 441 -11.86 5.71 11.96
C ALA A 441 -11.99 7.14 12.53
N VAL A 442 -13.02 7.40 13.34
CA VAL A 442 -13.16 8.67 14.09
C VAL A 442 -12.07 8.80 15.14
N LYS A 443 -11.80 7.73 15.91
CA LYS A 443 -10.78 7.71 16.95
C LYS A 443 -9.36 7.95 16.41
N GLU A 444 -9.05 7.45 15.21
CA GLU A 444 -7.76 7.70 14.53
C GLU A 444 -7.72 9.07 13.81
N GLY A 445 -8.80 9.86 13.86
CA GLY A 445 -8.86 11.21 13.29
C GLY A 445 -9.02 11.24 11.77
N HIS A 446 -9.52 10.16 11.17
CA HIS A 446 -9.77 10.06 9.73
C HIS A 446 -11.18 10.49 9.32
N LEU A 447 -12.13 10.45 10.26
CA LEU A 447 -13.52 10.85 10.08
C LEU A 447 -13.97 11.75 11.23
N GLU A 448 -14.95 12.61 10.95
CA GLU A 448 -15.61 13.47 11.92
C GLU A 448 -17.13 13.29 11.83
N ASN A 449 -17.86 13.68 12.88
CA ASN A 449 -19.33 13.63 12.86
C ASN A 449 -19.88 14.49 11.71
N GLY A 450 -20.88 13.98 11.00
CA GLY A 450 -21.45 14.58 9.80
C GLY A 450 -20.75 14.20 8.49
N ASP A 451 -19.56 13.57 8.52
CA ASP A 451 -18.93 13.05 7.30
C ASP A 451 -19.81 11.95 6.67
N LEU A 452 -19.90 11.95 5.33
CA LEU A 452 -20.57 10.90 4.58
C LEU A 452 -19.54 9.85 4.15
N VAL A 453 -19.81 8.56 4.41
CA VAL A 453 -18.96 7.44 4.00
C VAL A 453 -19.74 6.39 3.22
N VAL A 454 -19.05 5.67 2.34
CA VAL A 454 -19.58 4.47 1.70
C VAL A 454 -18.86 3.26 2.28
N ILE A 455 -19.60 2.40 2.95
CA ILE A 455 -19.11 1.22 3.64
C ILE A 455 -19.28 0.01 2.73
N THR A 456 -18.28 -0.87 2.63
CA THR A 456 -18.41 -2.16 1.95
C THR A 456 -17.73 -3.30 2.69
N ALA A 457 -18.36 -4.48 2.68
CA ALA A 457 -17.91 -5.66 3.39
C ALA A 457 -18.41 -6.95 2.73
N GLY A 458 -17.93 -8.07 3.25
CA GLY A 458 -18.42 -9.42 2.95
C GLY A 458 -19.34 -9.94 4.06
N VAL A 459 -20.50 -10.43 3.69
CA VAL A 459 -21.41 -11.15 4.59
C VAL A 459 -21.70 -12.56 4.06
N PRO A 460 -21.83 -13.59 4.93
CA PRO A 460 -21.84 -13.52 6.40
C PRO A 460 -20.46 -13.23 7.00
N LEU A 461 -20.47 -12.60 8.18
CA LEU A 461 -19.25 -12.19 8.88
C LEU A 461 -18.36 -13.39 9.21
N GLY A 462 -17.04 -13.18 9.16
CA GLY A 462 -16.04 -14.23 9.44
C GLY A 462 -15.72 -15.14 8.25
N ILE A 463 -16.54 -15.16 7.18
CA ILE A 463 -16.23 -15.88 5.95
C ILE A 463 -15.44 -14.97 5.00
N SER A 464 -14.19 -15.34 4.73
CA SER A 464 -13.34 -14.59 3.80
C SER A 464 -13.68 -14.91 2.33
N GLY A 465 -13.46 -13.95 1.44
CA GLY A 465 -13.44 -14.19 -0.01
C GLY A 465 -14.66 -13.70 -0.79
N THR A 466 -15.66 -13.10 -0.15
CA THR A 466 -16.79 -12.46 -0.85
C THR A 466 -16.96 -11.02 -0.39
N THR A 467 -17.08 -10.08 -1.33
CA THR A 467 -17.55 -8.71 -1.04
C THR A 467 -18.89 -8.57 -1.72
N ASN A 468 -19.97 -8.43 -0.94
CA ASN A 468 -21.33 -8.50 -1.47
C ASN A 468 -22.28 -7.45 -0.89
N LEU A 469 -21.78 -6.55 -0.03
CA LEU A 469 -22.60 -5.53 0.63
C LEU A 469 -21.99 -4.14 0.45
N MET A 470 -22.86 -3.15 0.23
CA MET A 470 -22.54 -1.72 0.28
C MET A 470 -23.61 -0.98 1.11
N LYS A 471 -23.18 -0.01 1.93
CA LYS A 471 -24.05 0.87 2.74
C LYS A 471 -23.53 2.30 2.67
N VAL A 472 -24.39 3.26 2.35
CA VAL A 472 -24.08 4.69 2.52
C VAL A 472 -24.42 5.07 3.96
N HIS A 473 -23.52 5.77 4.65
CA HIS A 473 -23.66 6.05 6.08
C HIS A 473 -23.14 7.46 6.41
N VAL A 474 -23.87 8.17 7.27
CA VAL A 474 -23.45 9.46 7.84
C VAL A 474 -22.85 9.17 9.20
N VAL A 475 -21.64 9.68 9.46
CA VAL A 475 -20.93 9.49 10.74
C VAL A 475 -21.63 10.26 11.84
N GLY A 476 -21.84 9.60 12.98
CA GLY A 476 -22.54 10.14 14.15
C GLY A 476 -23.97 9.61 14.29
N ASP A 477 -24.49 9.63 15.51
CA ASP A 477 -25.83 9.17 15.81
C ASP A 477 -26.84 10.28 15.53
N VAL A 478 -27.80 10.02 14.63
CA VAL A 478 -29.03 10.82 14.61
C VAL A 478 -29.82 10.47 15.86
N LEU A 479 -29.75 11.35 16.85
CA LEU A 479 -30.39 11.16 18.15
C LEU A 479 -31.91 11.25 18.02
N VAL A 480 -32.41 12.23 17.26
CA VAL A 480 -33.84 12.42 17.02
C VAL A 480 -34.08 12.96 15.61
N ARG A 481 -35.23 12.61 15.03
CA ARG A 481 -35.73 13.21 13.77
C ARG A 481 -37.07 13.90 14.02
N GLY A 482 -37.32 14.96 13.27
CA GLY A 482 -38.61 15.62 13.22
C GLY A 482 -38.77 16.41 11.92
N GLU A 483 -39.75 17.28 11.89
CA GLU A 483 -40.00 18.21 10.80
C GLU A 483 -39.22 19.51 11.03
N GLY A 484 -38.30 19.79 10.12
CA GLY A 484 -37.57 21.06 10.05
C GLY A 484 -38.46 22.25 9.70
N VAL A 485 -38.30 23.36 10.43
CA VAL A 485 -39.07 24.60 10.18
C VAL A 485 -38.22 25.67 9.48
N THR A 486 -36.93 25.74 9.80
CA THR A 486 -35.98 26.72 9.26
C THR A 486 -34.83 26.02 8.54
N ASP A 487 -33.99 26.77 7.83
CA ASP A 487 -32.80 26.28 7.10
C ASP A 487 -31.51 26.43 7.90
N LYS A 488 -31.63 26.67 9.21
CA LYS A 488 -30.49 26.96 10.08
C LYS A 488 -29.90 25.70 10.69
N VAL A 489 -28.64 25.83 11.07
CA VAL A 489 -27.90 24.83 11.84
C VAL A 489 -27.31 25.50 13.08
N SER A 490 -27.35 24.83 14.21
CA SER A 490 -26.73 25.30 15.46
C SER A 490 -26.18 24.14 16.26
N THR A 491 -25.12 24.39 17.03
CA THR A 491 -24.48 23.43 17.91
C THR A 491 -24.39 24.03 19.30
N ALA A 492 -25.10 23.43 20.27
CA ALA A 492 -25.12 23.92 21.64
C ALA A 492 -25.50 22.80 22.63
N PRO A 493 -25.27 23.00 23.94
CA PRO A 493 -25.78 22.11 24.97
C PRO A 493 -27.32 22.06 24.95
N LEU A 494 -27.87 20.88 25.25
CA LEU A 494 -29.30 20.70 25.40
C LEU A 494 -29.80 21.14 26.78
N CYS A 495 -30.94 21.81 26.80
CA CYS A 495 -31.80 21.96 27.98
C CYS A 495 -33.09 21.16 27.74
N VAL A 496 -33.16 19.94 28.28
CA VAL A 496 -34.34 19.07 28.19
C VAL A 496 -35.24 19.31 29.38
N ALA A 497 -36.51 19.64 29.12
CA ALA A 497 -37.52 19.91 30.13
C ALA A 497 -38.87 19.30 29.74
N ARG A 498 -39.64 18.83 30.72
CA ARG A 498 -40.99 18.28 30.51
C ARG A 498 -42.08 19.31 30.77
N THR A 499 -41.80 20.35 31.54
CA THR A 499 -42.73 21.45 31.82
C THR A 499 -42.08 22.81 31.63
N ALA A 500 -42.91 23.85 31.50
CA ALA A 500 -42.43 25.21 31.34
C ALA A 500 -41.65 25.70 32.57
N GLU A 501 -42.05 25.32 33.79
CA GLU A 501 -41.31 25.68 35.01
C GLU A 501 -39.92 25.05 35.05
N GLU A 502 -39.80 23.79 34.61
CA GLU A 502 -38.52 23.08 34.54
C GLU A 502 -37.58 23.73 33.52
N ALA A 503 -38.11 24.13 32.36
CA ALA A 503 -37.37 24.82 31.32
C ALA A 503 -36.80 26.14 31.84
N VAL A 504 -37.63 26.98 32.48
CA VAL A 504 -37.18 28.29 33.01
C VAL A 504 -36.12 28.14 34.10
N ARG A 505 -36.16 27.06 34.89
CA ARG A 505 -35.19 26.82 35.97
C ARG A 505 -33.84 26.31 35.46
N SER A 506 -33.84 25.50 34.41
CA SER A 506 -32.67 24.70 34.00
C SER A 506 -31.94 25.27 32.79
N PHE A 507 -32.59 26.15 32.04
CA PHE A 507 -32.10 26.70 30.78
C PHE A 507 -30.98 27.73 30.99
N ALA A 508 -29.89 27.60 30.24
CA ALA A 508 -28.85 28.62 30.11
C ALA A 508 -28.93 29.32 28.75
N ASN A 509 -28.47 30.58 28.69
CA ASN A 509 -28.45 31.34 27.43
C ASN A 509 -27.60 30.63 26.37
N GLY A 510 -28.16 30.43 25.19
CA GLY A 510 -27.54 29.75 24.07
C GLY A 510 -27.87 28.25 23.97
N ASP A 511 -28.48 27.65 24.99
CA ASP A 511 -28.87 26.24 24.95
C ASP A 511 -29.92 25.96 23.86
N ILE A 512 -29.93 24.72 23.38
CA ILE A 512 -31.04 24.20 22.56
C ILE A 512 -32.12 23.67 23.51
N LEU A 513 -33.31 24.27 23.46
CA LEU A 513 -34.44 23.86 24.29
C LEU A 513 -35.14 22.63 23.70
N VAL A 514 -35.31 21.57 24.50
CA VAL A 514 -36.09 20.38 24.15
C VAL A 514 -37.28 20.27 25.10
N ILE A 515 -38.51 20.34 24.58
CA ILE A 515 -39.74 20.36 25.39
C ILE A 515 -40.94 19.79 24.61
N PRO A 516 -41.99 19.20 25.23
CA PRO A 516 -43.09 18.63 24.46
C PRO A 516 -43.81 19.66 23.57
N GLU A 517 -44.07 20.85 24.10
CA GLU A 517 -44.61 22.00 23.37
C GLU A 517 -44.16 23.32 24.01
N THR A 518 -44.30 24.43 23.29
CA THR A 518 -43.99 25.77 23.81
C THR A 518 -45.23 26.64 23.89
N ASP A 519 -45.18 27.64 24.78
CA ASP A 519 -46.22 28.64 24.95
C ASP A 519 -45.62 30.05 25.20
N ASN A 520 -46.49 31.04 25.38
CA ASN A 520 -46.09 32.42 25.63
C ASN A 520 -45.31 32.62 26.94
N GLY A 521 -45.44 31.72 27.92
CA GLY A 521 -44.72 31.79 29.20
C GLY A 521 -43.22 31.56 29.04
N LEU A 522 -42.81 30.87 27.97
CA LEU A 522 -41.41 30.57 27.65
C LEU A 522 -40.72 31.63 26.79
N MET A 523 -41.41 32.69 26.36
CA MET A 523 -40.87 33.69 25.45
C MET A 523 -39.55 34.33 25.90
N ARG A 524 -39.32 34.43 27.22
CA ARG A 524 -38.06 34.95 27.77
C ARG A 524 -36.88 34.04 27.45
N ILE A 525 -37.04 32.72 27.60
CA ILE A 525 -35.97 31.76 27.33
C ILE A 525 -35.84 31.46 25.83
N LEU A 526 -36.96 31.44 25.09
CA LEU A 526 -36.95 31.21 23.64
C LEU A 526 -36.14 32.27 22.88
N LYS A 527 -36.21 33.53 23.32
CA LYS A 527 -35.39 34.64 22.78
C LYS A 527 -33.88 34.46 22.98
N ALA A 528 -33.48 33.62 23.92
CA ALA A 528 -32.09 33.36 24.25
C ALA A 528 -31.63 31.96 23.83
N ALA A 529 -32.47 31.18 23.13
CA ALA A 529 -32.17 29.82 22.70
C ALA A 529 -31.31 29.77 21.44
N GLY A 530 -30.37 28.83 21.40
CA GLY A 530 -29.59 28.51 20.21
C GLY A 530 -30.35 27.62 19.22
N GLY A 531 -31.49 27.05 19.64
CA GLY A 531 -32.40 26.26 18.81
C GLY A 531 -33.58 25.71 19.64
N ILE A 532 -34.60 25.18 18.97
CA ILE A 532 -35.81 24.62 19.62
C ILE A 532 -36.14 23.24 19.03
N ILE A 533 -36.39 22.27 19.89
CA ILE A 533 -36.86 20.92 19.54
C ILE A 533 -38.17 20.66 20.29
N THR A 534 -39.26 20.36 19.57
CA THR A 534 -40.54 20.00 20.19
C THR A 534 -41.10 18.67 19.72
N GLU A 535 -41.73 17.93 20.65
CA GLU A 535 -42.41 16.67 20.33
C GLU A 535 -43.72 16.92 19.57
N LYS A 536 -44.41 18.03 19.86
CA LYS A 536 -45.61 18.44 19.12
C LYS A 536 -45.24 18.80 17.69
N ALA A 537 -45.94 18.19 16.74
CA ALA A 537 -45.81 18.47 15.30
C ALA A 537 -46.59 19.72 14.87
N GLY A 538 -46.25 20.23 13.68
CA GLY A 538 -46.98 21.30 13.00
C GLY A 538 -46.11 22.52 12.71
N LYS A 539 -46.03 22.89 11.42
CA LYS A 539 -45.34 24.08 10.93
C LYS A 539 -45.96 25.41 11.37
N ASP A 540 -47.21 25.36 11.83
CA ASP A 540 -47.92 26.52 12.39
C ASP A 540 -47.94 26.49 13.93
N SER A 541 -47.18 25.58 14.55
CA SER A 541 -47.08 25.50 16.01
C SER A 541 -46.39 26.73 16.59
N HIS A 542 -46.63 26.99 17.87
CA HIS A 542 -46.01 28.12 18.58
C HIS A 542 -44.47 28.10 18.45
N ALA A 543 -43.84 26.92 18.56
CA ALA A 543 -42.38 26.77 18.39
C ALA A 543 -41.91 27.15 16.98
N ALA A 544 -42.66 26.75 15.95
CA ALA A 544 -42.33 27.04 14.56
C ALA A 544 -42.44 28.54 14.25
N VAL A 545 -43.52 29.20 14.68
CA VAL A 545 -43.73 30.64 14.47
C VAL A 545 -42.67 31.47 15.19
N VAL A 546 -42.34 31.09 16.44
CA VAL A 546 -41.29 31.76 17.21
C VAL A 546 -39.92 31.54 16.58
N GLY A 547 -39.61 30.30 16.17
CA GLY A 547 -38.36 29.96 15.48
C GLY A 547 -38.10 30.78 14.23
N LEU A 548 -39.11 30.88 13.35
CA LEU A 548 -39.06 31.71 12.14
C LEU A 548 -38.85 33.19 12.47
N SER A 549 -39.50 33.69 13.51
CA SER A 549 -39.40 35.09 13.92
C SER A 549 -38.04 35.45 14.54
N LEU A 550 -37.39 34.48 15.19
CA LEU A 550 -36.09 34.64 15.85
C LEU A 550 -34.90 34.23 14.96
N ASP A 551 -35.16 33.67 13.79
CA ASP A 551 -34.15 33.16 12.84
C ASP A 551 -33.20 32.10 13.44
N ILE A 552 -33.76 31.19 14.24
CA ILE A 552 -33.03 30.08 14.90
C ILE A 552 -33.46 28.71 14.36
N PRO A 553 -32.63 27.65 14.46
CA PRO A 553 -33.01 26.31 14.04
C PRO A 553 -34.14 25.74 14.89
N VAL A 554 -35.18 25.24 14.24
CA VAL A 554 -36.32 24.60 14.90
C VAL A 554 -36.70 23.29 14.23
N ILE A 555 -36.86 22.25 15.05
CA ILE A 555 -37.42 20.95 14.66
C ILE A 555 -38.66 20.70 15.50
N VAL A 556 -39.80 20.48 14.85
CA VAL A 556 -41.08 20.11 15.47
C VAL A 556 -41.42 18.64 15.18
N GLY A 557 -42.35 18.04 15.91
CA GLY A 557 -42.72 16.63 15.66
C GLY A 557 -41.60 15.63 15.96
N ALA A 558 -40.66 16.00 16.83
CA ALA A 558 -39.56 15.17 17.26
C ALA A 558 -40.04 14.16 18.33
N GLU A 559 -40.64 13.04 17.89
CA GLU A 559 -41.30 12.09 18.79
C GLU A 559 -40.37 11.60 19.92
N ASN A 560 -40.86 11.66 21.16
CA ASN A 560 -40.13 11.25 22.37
C ASN A 560 -38.79 11.98 22.61
N ALA A 561 -38.57 13.15 22.00
CA ALA A 561 -37.33 13.90 22.14
C ALA A 561 -36.96 14.15 23.62
N THR A 562 -37.93 14.41 24.49
CA THR A 562 -37.69 14.68 25.92
C THR A 562 -37.30 13.44 26.73
N GLN A 563 -37.47 12.25 26.14
CA GLN A 563 -37.09 10.97 26.74
C GLN A 563 -35.74 10.48 26.20
N ILE A 564 -35.48 10.74 24.92
CA ILE A 564 -34.27 10.29 24.21
C ILE A 564 -33.08 11.21 24.54
N LEU A 565 -33.31 12.52 24.51
CA LEU A 565 -32.26 13.52 24.69
C LEU A 565 -32.01 13.80 26.17
N LYS A 566 -30.77 14.19 26.51
CA LYS A 566 -30.36 14.48 27.90
C LYS A 566 -29.74 15.86 28.04
N SER A 567 -30.19 16.62 29.05
CA SER A 567 -29.67 17.96 29.37
C SER A 567 -28.15 17.93 29.57
N GLY A 568 -27.46 19.00 29.13
CA GLY A 568 -26.01 19.14 29.19
C GLY A 568 -25.24 18.42 28.07
N THR A 569 -25.93 17.64 27.22
CA THR A 569 -25.30 17.02 26.04
C THR A 569 -25.20 18.05 24.93
N THR A 570 -24.01 18.24 24.35
CA THR A 570 -23.85 19.07 23.15
C THR A 570 -24.32 18.29 21.92
N VAL A 571 -25.23 18.89 21.16
CA VAL A 571 -25.76 18.32 19.92
C VAL A 571 -25.75 19.35 18.82
N THR A 572 -25.83 18.87 17.59
CA THR A 572 -26.07 19.71 16.42
C THR A 572 -27.50 19.53 15.96
N ILE A 573 -28.25 20.63 15.88
CA ILE A 573 -29.58 20.69 15.27
C ILE A 573 -29.42 21.16 13.82
N ASP A 574 -29.82 20.31 12.87
CA ASP A 574 -29.89 20.63 11.44
C ASP A 574 -31.37 20.73 11.06
N ALA A 575 -31.90 21.95 11.06
CA ALA A 575 -33.30 22.20 10.78
C ALA A 575 -33.65 21.97 9.30
N GLU A 576 -32.72 22.17 8.37
CA GLU A 576 -32.96 21.87 6.94
C GLU A 576 -33.22 20.38 6.73
N LYS A 577 -32.45 19.51 7.39
CA LYS A 577 -32.59 18.06 7.30
C LYS A 577 -33.60 17.47 8.30
N GLY A 578 -34.05 18.25 9.28
CA GLY A 578 -34.95 17.79 10.35
C GLY A 578 -34.30 16.76 11.28
N ILE A 579 -32.99 16.87 11.53
CA ILE A 579 -32.24 15.91 12.34
C ILE A 579 -31.50 16.59 13.50
N VAL A 580 -31.42 15.88 14.62
CA VAL A 580 -30.56 16.19 15.75
C VAL A 580 -29.49 15.12 15.81
N SER A 581 -28.22 15.49 15.70
CA SER A 581 -27.10 14.54 15.75
C SER A 581 -26.20 14.78 16.95
N SER A 582 -25.57 13.71 17.45
CA SER A 582 -24.49 13.85 18.43
C SER A 582 -23.36 14.66 17.81
N GLY A 583 -22.97 15.76 18.44
CA GLY A 583 -21.97 16.65 17.85
C GLY A 583 -21.74 17.91 18.69
N GLY A 584 -20.51 18.03 19.16
CA GLY A 584 -19.81 19.26 19.51
C GLY A 584 -18.45 19.22 18.83
#